data_AF-A0A101R293-F1
#
_entry.id   AF-A0A101R293-F1
#
_cell.length_a   1.000
_cell.length_b   1.000
_cell.length_c   1.000
_cell.angle_alpha   90.00
_cell.angle_beta   90.00
_cell.angle_gamma   90.00
#
_symmetry.space_group_name_H-M   'P 1'
#
loop_
_entity.id
_entity.type
_entity.pdbx_description
1 polymer ?
#
loop_
_entity_poly.entity_id
_entity_poly.type
_entity_poly.pdbx_seq_one_letter_code
_entity_poly.pdbx_strand_id
1 'polypeptide(L)'
;MVRPGGRSARVQASVHAAVRELMSEVGRDALTVPLVAQHAGVTPSTIYRRWGNLQELLSDVAVERLRPDTAPEAHGTLASDLTAWAEQFLDEMASPAGRAYTRDALLGDPDGSNAGQCSAYAADQINLILSRAAERGEKTPGIETVIDRVVAPLMYRILFRPDRLDAAYARRLVAEVLRPAQPVTS
;
A
#
# COMPACT_ATOMS: atom_id res chain seq x y z
N MET A 1 16.81 -28.87 -2.82
CA MET A 1 15.57 -29.44 -3.37
C MET A 1 14.65 -28.29 -3.73
N VAL A 2 14.60 -27.90 -5.01
CA VAL A 2 13.87 -26.71 -5.50
C VAL A 2 12.38 -27.04 -5.60
N ARG A 3 11.52 -26.29 -4.90
CA ARG A 3 10.05 -26.45 -4.98
C ARG A 3 9.55 -26.05 -6.38
N PRO A 4 8.49 -26.70 -6.92
CA PRO A 4 7.97 -26.48 -8.28
C PRO A 4 7.13 -25.18 -8.39
N GLY A 5 7.67 -24.04 -7.94
CA GLY A 5 6.96 -22.77 -7.84
C GLY A 5 6.66 -22.09 -9.19
N GLY A 6 7.34 -22.45 -10.27
CA GLY A 6 7.26 -21.73 -11.54
C GLY A 6 5.87 -21.74 -12.20
N ARG A 7 5.12 -22.84 -12.12
CA ARG A 7 3.77 -22.94 -12.72
C ARG A 7 2.74 -22.17 -11.90
N SER A 8 2.81 -22.25 -10.58
CA SER A 8 1.90 -21.53 -9.67
C SER A 8 2.09 -20.01 -9.77
N ALA A 9 3.35 -19.55 -9.81
CA ALA A 9 3.68 -18.14 -9.99
C ALA A 9 3.23 -17.61 -11.36
N ARG A 10 3.41 -18.37 -12.44
CA ARG A 10 2.90 -17.98 -13.77
C ARG A 10 1.38 -17.86 -13.83
N VAL A 11 0.66 -18.78 -13.18
CA VAL A 11 -0.81 -18.71 -13.10
C VAL A 11 -1.24 -17.46 -12.31
N GLN A 12 -0.61 -17.18 -11.18
CA GLN A 12 -0.87 -15.97 -10.41
C GLN A 12 -0.65 -14.71 -11.25
N ALA A 13 0.52 -14.58 -11.88
CA ALA A 13 0.84 -13.43 -12.72
C ALA A 13 -0.17 -13.23 -13.88
N SER A 14 -0.59 -14.33 -14.53
CA SER A 14 -1.60 -14.28 -15.61
C SER A 14 -2.95 -13.78 -15.11
N VAL A 15 -3.42 -14.29 -13.97
CA VAL A 15 -4.69 -13.87 -13.38
C VAL A 15 -4.62 -12.42 -12.91
N HIS A 16 -3.50 -12.00 -12.32
CA HIS A 16 -3.30 -10.62 -11.87
C HIS A 16 -3.27 -9.63 -13.05
N ALA A 17 -2.60 -9.99 -14.14
CA ALA A 17 -2.60 -9.19 -15.36
C ALA A 17 -4.02 -9.05 -15.93
N ALA A 18 -4.76 -10.16 -16.02
CA ALA A 18 -6.13 -10.15 -16.51
C ALA A 18 -7.07 -9.26 -15.68
N VAL A 19 -6.94 -9.29 -14.34
CA VAL A 19 -7.72 -8.40 -13.47
C VAL A 19 -7.39 -6.94 -13.77
N ARG A 20 -6.12 -6.57 -13.91
CA ARG A 20 -5.71 -5.18 -14.18
C ARG A 20 -6.23 -4.67 -15.52
N GLU A 21 -6.09 -5.48 -16.57
CA GLU A 21 -6.56 -5.15 -17.92
C GLU A 21 -8.08 -4.98 -17.95
N LEU A 22 -8.83 -5.98 -17.48
CA LEU A 22 -10.28 -5.91 -17.42
C LEU A 22 -10.79 -4.76 -16.53
N MET A 23 -10.11 -4.46 -15.42
CA MET A 23 -10.49 -3.34 -14.56
C MET A 23 -10.37 -2.00 -15.29
N SER A 24 -9.40 -1.84 -16.20
CA SER A 24 -9.29 -0.64 -17.05
C SER A 24 -10.29 -0.60 -18.21
N GLU A 25 -10.70 -1.77 -18.73
CA GLU A 25 -11.57 -1.87 -19.91
C GLU A 25 -13.05 -1.77 -19.55
N VAL A 26 -13.50 -2.54 -18.57
CA VAL A 26 -14.92 -2.69 -18.22
C VAL A 26 -15.27 -2.10 -16.86
N GLY A 27 -14.28 -1.67 -16.09
CA GLY A 27 -14.46 -1.16 -14.74
C GLY A 27 -14.71 -2.25 -13.70
N ARG A 28 -14.60 -1.86 -12.42
CA ARG A 28 -14.68 -2.82 -11.31
C ARG A 28 -16.01 -3.57 -11.25
N ASP A 29 -17.13 -2.90 -11.45
CA ASP A 29 -18.46 -3.49 -11.18
C ASP A 29 -18.87 -4.53 -12.22
N ALA A 30 -18.23 -4.55 -13.39
CA ALA A 30 -18.45 -5.55 -14.43
C ALA A 30 -17.53 -6.80 -14.28
N LEU A 31 -16.57 -6.78 -13.34
CA LEU A 31 -15.66 -7.91 -13.14
C LEU A 31 -16.37 -9.10 -12.50
N THR A 32 -16.11 -10.28 -13.04
CA THR A 32 -16.57 -11.56 -12.48
C THR A 32 -15.47 -12.61 -12.57
N VAL A 33 -15.49 -13.62 -11.68
CA VAL A 33 -14.51 -14.73 -11.74
C VAL A 33 -14.50 -15.44 -13.10
N PRO A 34 -15.65 -15.75 -13.74
CA PRO A 34 -15.66 -16.34 -15.08
C PRO A 34 -14.98 -15.46 -16.14
N LEU A 35 -15.23 -14.15 -16.12
CA LEU A 35 -14.63 -13.20 -17.05
C LEU A 35 -13.10 -13.15 -16.88
N VAL A 36 -12.62 -13.05 -15.64
CA VAL A 36 -11.19 -13.05 -15.33
C VAL A 36 -10.54 -14.37 -15.73
N ALA A 37 -11.18 -15.51 -15.44
CA ALA A 37 -10.66 -16.83 -15.78
C ALA A 37 -10.49 -16.98 -17.31
N GLN A 38 -11.50 -16.56 -18.07
CA GLN A 38 -11.47 -16.58 -19.53
C GLN A 38 -10.31 -15.73 -20.07
N HIS A 39 -10.15 -14.50 -19.59
CA HIS A 39 -9.11 -13.57 -20.04
C HIS A 39 -7.69 -14.05 -19.65
N ALA A 40 -7.55 -14.62 -18.44
CA ALA A 40 -6.28 -15.15 -17.94
C ALA A 40 -5.89 -16.52 -18.54
N GLY A 41 -6.77 -17.14 -19.35
CA GLY A 41 -6.54 -18.47 -19.92
C GLY A 41 -6.56 -19.61 -18.89
N VAL A 42 -7.35 -19.48 -17.83
CA VAL A 42 -7.49 -20.49 -16.75
C VAL A 42 -8.94 -20.88 -16.53
N THR A 43 -9.19 -21.90 -15.69
CA THR A 43 -10.56 -22.27 -15.30
C THR A 43 -11.04 -21.45 -14.11
N PRO A 44 -12.34 -21.17 -13.96
CA PRO A 44 -12.89 -20.54 -12.76
C PRO A 44 -12.54 -21.32 -11.47
N SER A 45 -12.52 -22.65 -11.53
CA SER A 45 -12.10 -23.50 -10.41
C SER A 45 -10.65 -23.27 -9.96
N THR A 46 -9.75 -22.88 -10.87
CA THR A 46 -8.36 -22.52 -10.54
C THR A 46 -8.33 -21.25 -9.69
N ILE A 47 -9.20 -20.29 -9.98
CA ILE A 47 -9.33 -19.05 -9.21
C ILE A 47 -9.97 -19.35 -7.85
N TYR A 48 -11.13 -20.01 -7.82
CA TYR A 48 -11.84 -20.32 -6.57
C TYR A 48 -10.99 -21.13 -5.59
N ARG A 49 -10.21 -22.11 -6.05
CA ARG A 49 -9.34 -22.91 -5.17
C ARG A 49 -8.26 -22.07 -4.48
N ARG A 50 -7.80 -20.99 -5.12
CA ARG A 50 -6.66 -20.20 -4.64
C ARG A 50 -7.08 -18.97 -3.85
N TRP A 51 -8.11 -18.27 -4.32
CA TRP A 51 -8.58 -17.02 -3.73
C TRP A 51 -9.97 -17.10 -3.12
N GLY A 52 -10.69 -18.22 -3.21
CA GLY A 52 -12.02 -18.38 -2.61
C GLY A 52 -13.16 -17.61 -3.30
N ASN A 53 -13.00 -16.31 -3.55
CA ASN A 53 -13.97 -15.42 -4.19
C ASN A 53 -13.29 -14.29 -4.98
N LEU A 54 -14.10 -13.44 -5.63
CA LEU A 54 -13.58 -12.32 -6.42
C LEU A 54 -12.91 -11.26 -5.55
N GLN A 55 -13.45 -10.99 -4.37
CA GLN A 55 -13.01 -9.92 -3.47
C GLN A 55 -11.60 -10.20 -2.94
N GLU A 56 -11.34 -11.42 -2.50
CA GLU A 56 -10.00 -11.89 -2.12
C GLU A 56 -9.00 -11.84 -3.29
N LEU A 57 -9.43 -12.17 -4.50
CA LEU A 57 -8.59 -12.01 -5.70
C LEU A 57 -8.27 -10.53 -5.97
N LEU A 58 -9.28 -9.66 -5.97
CA LEU A 58 -9.07 -8.23 -6.18
C LEU A 58 -8.13 -7.65 -5.12
N SER A 59 -8.28 -8.08 -3.87
CA SER A 59 -7.39 -7.69 -2.77
C SER A 59 -5.95 -8.15 -3.01
N ASP A 60 -5.71 -9.40 -3.39
CA ASP A 60 -4.35 -9.92 -3.67
C ASP A 60 -3.69 -9.19 -4.85
N VAL A 61 -4.45 -8.90 -5.91
CA VAL A 61 -3.97 -8.10 -7.06
C VAL A 61 -3.59 -6.69 -6.62
N ALA A 62 -4.40 -6.10 -5.74
CA ALA A 62 -4.19 -4.76 -5.26
C ALA A 62 -2.98 -4.69 -4.29
N VAL A 63 -2.77 -5.71 -3.44
CA VAL A 63 -1.58 -5.87 -2.59
C VAL A 63 -0.30 -6.02 -3.43
N GLU A 64 -0.32 -6.82 -4.48
CA GLU A 64 0.83 -6.96 -5.38
C GLU A 64 1.20 -5.62 -6.02
N ARG A 65 0.20 -4.80 -6.39
CA ARG A 65 0.43 -3.49 -7.02
C ARG A 65 1.04 -2.47 -6.06
N LEU A 66 0.69 -2.50 -4.77
CA LEU A 66 1.23 -1.58 -3.77
C LEU A 66 2.56 -2.03 -3.19
N ARG A 67 3.02 -3.22 -3.53
CA ARG A 67 4.35 -3.66 -3.15
C ARG A 67 5.36 -2.68 -3.77
N PRO A 68 6.23 -2.04 -2.97
CA PRO A 68 7.22 -1.12 -3.49
C PRO A 68 8.14 -1.82 -4.50
N ASP A 69 8.26 -1.26 -5.71
CA ASP A 69 9.18 -1.74 -6.74
C ASP A 69 10.64 -1.44 -6.37
N THR A 70 10.85 -0.34 -5.62
CA THR A 70 12.16 0.13 -5.17
C THR A 70 12.11 0.54 -3.71
N ALA A 71 13.26 0.51 -3.04
CA ALA A 71 13.39 1.11 -1.71
C ALA A 71 13.15 2.62 -1.75
N PRO A 72 12.80 3.27 -0.63
CA PRO A 72 12.63 4.71 -0.58
C PRO A 72 13.93 5.42 -0.96
N GLU A 73 13.79 6.54 -1.66
CA GLU A 73 14.91 7.39 -2.03
C GLU A 73 15.66 7.89 -0.78
N ALA A 74 16.97 8.06 -0.90
CA ALA A 74 17.82 8.60 0.15
C ALA A 74 18.35 9.97 -0.30
N HIS A 75 17.82 11.02 0.30
CA HIS A 75 18.20 12.42 0.06
C HIS A 75 19.19 12.95 1.10
N GLY A 76 19.51 12.16 2.13
CA GLY A 76 20.64 12.38 3.02
C GLY A 76 20.31 12.96 4.40
N THR A 77 19.03 13.26 4.67
CA THR A 77 18.54 13.64 6.01
C THR A 77 17.22 12.93 6.30
N LEU A 78 16.94 12.63 7.57
CA LEU A 78 15.66 12.03 7.95
C LEU A 78 14.46 12.88 7.48
N ALA A 79 14.59 14.20 7.58
CA ALA A 79 13.54 15.12 7.18
C ALA A 79 13.24 15.06 5.68
N SER A 80 14.27 15.06 4.83
CA SER A 80 14.09 14.95 3.38
C SER A 80 13.58 13.57 2.97
N ASP A 81 14.16 12.51 3.54
CA ASP A 81 13.82 11.12 3.20
C ASP A 81 12.36 10.81 3.56
N LEU A 82 11.93 11.18 4.77
CA LEU A 82 10.56 10.95 5.24
C LEU A 82 9.54 11.85 4.54
N THR A 83 9.93 13.08 4.16
CA THR A 83 9.05 13.98 3.39
C THR A 83 8.78 13.44 1.99
N ALA A 84 9.84 13.05 1.26
CA ALA A 84 9.70 12.50 -0.09
C ALA A 84 8.84 11.22 -0.07
N TRP A 85 9.09 10.34 0.90
CA TRP A 85 8.27 9.14 1.08
C TRP A 85 6.80 9.47 1.39
N ALA A 86 6.52 10.42 2.27
CA ALA A 86 5.15 10.78 2.63
C ALA A 86 4.38 11.43 1.48
N GLU A 87 5.05 12.21 0.62
CA GLU A 87 4.46 12.78 -0.59
C GLU A 87 4.17 11.69 -1.63
N GLN A 88 5.11 10.77 -1.86
CA GLN A 88 4.89 9.63 -2.75
C GLN A 88 3.74 8.74 -2.26
N PHE A 89 3.73 8.38 -0.97
CA PHE A 89 2.65 7.62 -0.36
C PHE A 89 1.29 8.31 -0.53
N LEU A 90 1.26 9.65 -0.37
CA LEU A 90 0.06 10.44 -0.57
C LEU A 90 -0.44 10.34 -2.02
N ASP A 91 0.42 10.57 -2.99
CA ASP A 91 0.05 10.55 -4.41
C ASP A 91 -0.45 9.16 -4.84
N GLU A 92 0.23 8.10 -4.40
CA GLU A 92 -0.14 6.71 -4.69
C GLU A 92 -1.51 6.37 -4.09
N MET A 93 -1.71 6.62 -2.80
CA MET A 93 -2.92 6.24 -2.09
C MET A 93 -4.12 7.16 -2.42
N ALA A 94 -3.87 8.43 -2.77
CA ALA A 94 -4.88 9.35 -3.25
C ALA A 94 -5.24 9.15 -4.73
N SER A 95 -4.52 8.30 -5.47
CA SER A 95 -4.91 7.97 -6.85
C SER A 95 -6.25 7.19 -6.89
N PRO A 96 -6.96 7.16 -8.03
CA PRO A 96 -8.13 6.31 -8.19
C PRO A 96 -7.84 4.83 -7.89
N ALA A 97 -6.63 4.36 -8.25
CA ALA A 97 -6.19 3.00 -7.98
C ALA A 97 -5.92 2.76 -6.48
N GLY A 98 -5.27 3.70 -5.79
CA GLY A 98 -5.02 3.64 -4.35
C GLY A 98 -6.31 3.66 -3.53
N ARG A 99 -7.29 4.50 -3.90
CA ARG A 99 -8.62 4.49 -3.26
C ARG A 99 -9.40 3.21 -3.53
N ALA A 100 -9.36 2.69 -4.76
CA ALA A 100 -9.98 1.42 -5.09
C ALA A 100 -9.34 0.28 -4.27
N TYR A 101 -8.01 0.29 -4.15
CA TYR A 101 -7.26 -0.61 -3.26
C TYR A 101 -7.78 -0.54 -1.83
N THR A 102 -7.81 0.64 -1.20
CA THR A 102 -8.18 0.74 0.21
C THR A 102 -9.60 0.26 0.44
N ARG A 103 -10.51 0.57 -0.49
CA ARG A 103 -11.88 0.06 -0.44
C ARG A 103 -11.92 -1.47 -0.55
N ASP A 104 -11.21 -2.05 -1.51
CA ASP A 104 -11.25 -3.49 -1.76
C ASP A 104 -10.53 -4.26 -0.64
N ALA A 105 -9.43 -3.74 -0.09
CA ALA A 105 -8.74 -4.27 1.08
C ALA A 105 -9.61 -4.21 2.34
N LEU A 106 -10.44 -3.18 2.53
CA LEU A 106 -11.36 -3.11 3.68
C LEU A 106 -12.61 -3.99 3.52
N LEU A 107 -13.11 -4.15 2.29
CA LEU A 107 -14.31 -4.95 2.00
C LEU A 107 -14.03 -6.46 1.88
N GLY A 108 -12.84 -6.83 1.38
CA GLY A 108 -12.43 -8.20 1.12
C GLY A 108 -11.63 -8.85 2.24
N ASP A 109 -11.67 -8.28 3.45
CA ASP A 109 -10.79 -8.69 4.55
C ASP A 109 -11.53 -8.87 5.88
N PRO A 110 -12.39 -9.89 5.99
CA PRO A 110 -13.10 -10.18 7.24
C PRO A 110 -12.15 -10.50 8.40
N ASP A 111 -10.91 -10.92 8.11
CA ASP A 111 -9.91 -11.34 9.11
C ASP A 111 -8.75 -10.33 9.30
N GLY A 112 -8.71 -9.21 8.56
CA GLY A 112 -7.66 -8.17 8.68
C GLY A 112 -6.29 -8.51 8.06
N SER A 113 -6.18 -9.58 7.27
CA SER A 113 -4.95 -10.05 6.62
C SER A 113 -4.40 -9.08 5.57
N ASN A 114 -5.22 -8.66 4.60
CA ASN A 114 -4.77 -7.87 3.45
C ASN A 114 -4.57 -6.40 3.81
N ALA A 115 -5.45 -5.83 4.65
CA ALA A 115 -5.24 -4.51 5.23
C ALA A 115 -3.97 -4.49 6.12
N GLY A 116 -3.70 -5.60 6.83
CA GLY A 116 -2.46 -5.80 7.58
C GLY A 116 -1.21 -5.78 6.72
N GLN A 117 -1.23 -6.39 5.52
CA GLN A 117 -0.09 -6.38 4.59
C GLN A 117 0.22 -4.96 4.06
N CYS A 118 -0.80 -4.13 3.81
CA CYS A 118 -0.58 -2.72 3.42
C CYS A 118 0.19 -1.95 4.49
N SER A 119 -0.26 -2.11 5.74
CA SER A 119 0.34 -1.46 6.89
C SER A 119 1.78 -1.94 7.07
N ALA A 120 2.02 -3.25 6.88
CA ALA A 120 3.35 -3.83 6.93
C ALA A 120 4.29 -3.25 5.87
N TYR A 121 3.86 -3.10 4.61
CA TYR A 121 4.69 -2.45 3.58
C TYR A 121 5.05 -1.01 3.93
N ALA A 122 4.09 -0.22 4.40
CA ALA A 122 4.37 1.14 4.84
C ALA A 122 5.36 1.16 6.03
N ALA A 123 5.15 0.29 7.01
CA ALA A 123 6.02 0.16 8.17
C ALA A 123 7.45 -0.27 7.79
N ASP A 124 7.61 -1.19 6.84
CA ASP A 124 8.92 -1.64 6.35
C ASP A 124 9.68 -0.50 5.66
N GLN A 125 9.01 0.28 4.82
CA GLN A 125 9.61 1.45 4.15
C GLN A 125 10.02 2.53 5.18
N ILE A 126 9.14 2.83 6.15
CA ILE A 126 9.45 3.76 7.24
C ILE A 126 10.64 3.25 8.06
N ASN A 127 10.64 1.98 8.44
CA ASN A 127 11.72 1.38 9.22
C ASN A 127 13.07 1.49 8.53
N LEU A 128 13.10 1.29 7.20
CA LEU A 128 14.32 1.46 6.42
C LEU A 128 14.81 2.92 6.44
N ILE A 129 13.92 3.91 6.27
CA ILE A 129 14.26 5.33 6.36
C ILE A 129 14.82 5.67 7.75
N LEU A 130 14.14 5.23 8.82
CA LEU A 130 14.55 5.48 10.20
C LEU A 130 15.89 4.80 10.52
N SER A 131 16.11 3.57 10.04
CA SER A 131 17.37 2.85 10.24
C SER A 131 18.55 3.58 9.60
N ARG A 132 18.39 4.04 8.34
CA ARG A 132 19.41 4.85 7.65
C ARG A 132 19.71 6.16 8.38
N ALA A 133 18.69 6.82 8.94
CA ALA A 133 18.88 8.03 9.74
C ALA A 133 19.62 7.76 11.06
N ALA A 134 19.28 6.67 11.74
CA ALA A 134 19.97 6.25 12.96
C ALA A 134 21.45 5.92 12.71
N GLU A 135 21.78 5.28 11.59
CA GLU A 135 23.17 5.02 11.15
C GLU A 135 23.97 6.33 10.96
N ARG A 136 23.32 7.43 10.58
CA ARG A 136 23.91 8.76 10.47
C ARG A 136 23.98 9.52 11.80
N GLY A 137 23.47 8.93 12.89
CA GLY A 137 23.41 9.56 14.21
C GLY A 137 22.27 10.59 14.37
N GLU A 138 21.30 10.60 13.47
CA GLU A 138 20.11 11.45 13.60
C GLU A 138 19.16 10.89 14.68
N LYS A 139 18.45 11.77 15.39
CA LYS A 139 17.39 11.36 16.32
C LYS A 139 16.15 10.95 15.53
N THR A 140 15.66 9.74 15.76
CA THR A 140 14.52 9.17 15.04
C THR A 140 13.29 9.03 15.95
N PRO A 141 12.08 9.29 15.45
CA PRO A 141 10.85 8.86 16.11
C PRO A 141 10.71 7.33 16.02
N GLY A 142 9.85 6.73 16.87
CA GLY A 142 9.46 5.33 16.71
C GLY A 142 8.57 5.14 15.48
N ILE A 143 8.60 3.93 14.88
CA ILE A 143 7.80 3.58 13.69
C ILE A 143 6.32 3.86 13.94
N GLU A 144 5.75 3.39 15.05
CA GLU A 144 4.35 3.62 15.40
C GLU A 144 4.00 5.11 15.50
N THR A 145 4.94 5.94 15.97
CA THR A 145 4.72 7.39 16.00
C THR A 145 4.60 8.00 14.61
N VAL A 146 5.37 7.49 13.63
CA VAL A 146 5.26 7.91 12.22
C VAL A 146 3.95 7.40 11.62
N ILE A 147 3.56 6.15 11.90
CA ILE A 147 2.28 5.59 11.46
C ILE A 147 1.12 6.44 11.99
N ASP A 148 1.08 6.69 13.30
CA ASP A 148 -0.01 7.42 13.96
C ASP A 148 -0.10 8.89 13.57
N ARG A 149 1.04 9.56 13.35
CA ARG A 149 1.08 11.01 13.12
C ARG A 149 1.22 11.41 11.65
N VAL A 150 1.63 10.50 10.77
CA VAL A 150 1.77 10.77 9.34
C VAL A 150 0.83 9.90 8.53
N VAL A 151 0.90 8.58 8.65
CA VAL A 151 0.13 7.67 7.79
C VAL A 151 -1.37 7.73 8.09
N ALA A 152 -1.76 7.60 9.36
CA ALA A 152 -3.17 7.58 9.74
C ALA A 152 -3.92 8.89 9.36
N PRO A 153 -3.38 10.10 9.60
CA PRO A 153 -4.04 11.34 9.19
C PRO A 153 -4.11 11.54 7.67
N LEU A 154 -3.14 11.02 6.90
CA LEU A 154 -3.21 11.00 5.44
C LEU A 154 -4.34 10.08 4.97
N MET A 155 -4.36 8.82 5.46
CA MET A 155 -5.38 7.84 5.12
C MET A 155 -6.79 8.32 5.47
N TYR A 156 -6.98 8.93 6.65
CA TYR A 156 -8.26 9.53 7.03
C TYR A 156 -8.73 10.56 6.00
N ARG A 157 -7.86 11.45 5.54
CA ARG A 157 -8.26 12.46 4.56
C ARG A 157 -8.45 11.89 3.16
N ILE A 158 -7.65 10.91 2.75
CA ILE A 158 -7.84 10.20 1.48
C ILE A 158 -9.24 9.57 1.40
N LEU A 159 -9.67 8.95 2.50
CA LEU A 159 -10.94 8.22 2.56
C LEU A 159 -12.15 9.11 2.79
N PHE A 160 -12.04 10.08 3.69
CA PHE A 160 -13.20 10.84 4.18
C PHE A 160 -13.21 12.31 3.74
N ARG A 161 -12.08 12.86 3.28
CA ARG A 161 -11.92 14.30 2.99
C ARG A 161 -11.01 14.58 1.76
N PRO A 162 -11.23 13.95 0.60
CA PRO A 162 -10.30 14.01 -0.53
C PRO A 162 -10.09 15.43 -1.08
N ASP A 163 -11.09 16.33 -0.98
CA ASP A 163 -11.01 17.70 -1.52
C ASP A 163 -10.03 18.64 -0.76
N ARG A 164 -9.40 18.17 0.31
CA ARG A 164 -8.50 18.96 1.18
C ARG A 164 -7.12 18.34 1.34
N LEU A 165 -6.66 17.65 0.31
CA LEU A 165 -5.41 16.92 0.29
C LEU A 165 -4.43 17.59 -0.66
N ASP A 166 -3.29 18.05 -0.14
CA ASP A 166 -2.17 18.54 -0.92
C ASP A 166 -0.84 18.05 -0.32
N ALA A 167 0.23 18.07 -1.10
CA ALA A 167 1.57 17.71 -0.63
C ALA A 167 2.02 18.56 0.58
N ALA A 168 1.53 19.81 0.69
CA ALA A 168 1.81 20.67 1.82
C ALA A 168 1.25 20.13 3.15
N TYR A 169 0.20 19.32 3.12
CA TYR A 169 -0.28 18.61 4.29
C TYR A 169 0.68 17.49 4.73
N ALA A 170 1.14 16.64 3.81
CA ALA A 170 2.12 15.59 4.12
C ALA A 170 3.40 16.21 4.72
N ARG A 171 3.93 17.26 4.11
CA ARG A 171 5.09 18.02 4.62
C ARG A 171 4.89 18.52 6.05
N ARG A 172 3.71 19.04 6.38
CA ARG A 172 3.41 19.51 7.74
C ARG A 172 3.41 18.39 8.76
N LEU A 173 2.78 17.25 8.46
CA LEU A 173 2.76 16.10 9.36
C LEU A 173 4.17 15.59 9.64
N VAL A 174 5.02 15.53 8.61
CA VAL A 174 6.43 15.15 8.76
C VAL A 174 7.19 16.17 9.62
N ALA A 175 7.02 17.47 9.36
CA ALA A 175 7.65 18.52 10.17
C ALA A 175 7.16 18.52 11.65
N GLU A 176 5.93 18.07 11.91
CA GLU A 176 5.37 17.93 13.24
C GLU A 176 5.92 16.71 13.98
N VAL A 177 6.04 15.56 13.31
CA VAL A 177 6.56 14.33 13.94
C VAL A 177 8.06 14.42 14.24
N LEU A 178 8.81 15.17 13.44
CA LEU A 178 10.25 15.37 13.62
C LEU A 178 10.58 16.53 14.57
N ARG A 179 9.58 17.30 15.00
CA ARG A 179 9.79 18.39 15.96
C ARG A 179 10.21 17.79 17.31
N PRO A 180 11.24 18.35 17.99
CA PRO A 180 11.59 17.90 19.33
C PRO A 180 10.38 18.05 20.25
N ALA A 181 10.13 17.03 21.10
CA ALA A 181 9.10 17.13 22.12
C ALA A 181 9.33 18.42 22.93
N GLN A 182 8.35 19.32 22.92
CA GLN A 182 8.43 20.51 23.75
C GLN A 182 8.42 20.07 25.22
N PRO A 183 9.31 20.60 26.08
CA PRO A 183 9.21 20.33 27.49
C PRO A 183 7.84 20.78 27.97
N VAL A 184 7.11 19.88 28.63
CA VAL A 184 5.85 20.24 29.28
C VAL A 184 6.26 21.09 30.47
N THR A 185 6.12 22.41 30.33
CA THR A 185 6.31 23.34 31.44
C THR A 185 5.10 23.17 32.36
N SER A 186 5.24 22.33 33.38
CA SER A 186 4.38 22.31 34.57
C SER A 186 4.78 23.40 35.54
#